data_AF-A0AAX2RAE4-F1
#
_entry.id   AF-A0AAX2RAE4-F1
#
_cell.length_a   1.000
_cell.length_b   1.000
_cell.length_c   1.000
_cell.angle_alpha   90.00
_cell.angle_beta   90.00
_cell.angle_gamma   90.00
#
_symmetry.space_group_name_H-M   'P 1'
#
loop_
_entity.id
_entity.type
_entity.pdbx_description
1 polymer ?
#
loop_
_entity_poly.entity_id
_entity_poly.type
_entity_poly.pdbx_seq_one_letter_code
_entity_poly.pdbx_strand_id
1 'polypeptide(L)'
;MKVRLGRYLDTPQAWLPRLNIANGSARQQRSERRVACVQLMRALVKFCDLVTLRVAVPGKDGWIDFTLPYLAEQAGLSLRRAERALRDLIRARLIKSRPQCEVQESEQGVRYRGFAAIKYLTPALFEQFGLGKWLNHERTRAHLRAQRRRDAQRKRDRKSDAAAAQLAEQLGDKLKEMQSRAKSRAQSADVGRQAELERMIQIRMGELKQQHPDWDRDRCYRVARQQLAPPGD
;
A
#
# COMPACT_ATOMS: atom_id res chain seq x y z
N MET A 1 -9.13 4.77 33.34
CA MET A 1 -7.72 5.06 33.70
C MET A 1 -7.54 6.27 34.63
N LYS A 2 -8.21 7.42 34.39
CA LYS A 2 -8.04 8.67 35.17
C LYS A 2 -8.20 8.51 36.70
N VAL A 3 -9.27 7.83 37.14
CA VAL A 3 -9.53 7.51 38.57
C VAL A 3 -8.48 6.56 39.13
N ARG A 4 -8.12 5.52 38.38
CA ARG A 4 -7.14 4.50 38.81
C ARG A 4 -5.74 5.09 39.03
N LEU A 5 -5.29 5.99 38.15
CA LEU A 5 -4.03 6.73 38.33
C LEU A 5 -4.07 7.66 39.56
N GLY A 6 -5.25 8.14 39.95
CA GLY A 6 -5.42 8.94 41.18
C GLY A 6 -5.07 8.15 42.43
N ARG A 7 -5.42 6.86 42.48
CA ARG A 7 -5.18 5.99 43.66
C ARG A 7 -3.70 5.82 44.01
N TYR A 8 -2.79 6.00 43.04
CA TYR A 8 -1.34 6.03 43.30
C TYR A 8 -0.93 7.20 44.21
N LEU A 9 -1.65 8.32 44.19
CA LEU A 9 -1.31 9.47 45.03
C LEU A 9 -1.51 9.15 46.52
N ASP A 10 -2.55 8.37 46.82
CA ASP A 10 -2.94 7.99 48.18
C ASP A 10 -2.14 6.78 48.68
N THR A 11 -2.06 5.73 47.87
CA THR A 11 -1.43 4.44 48.24
C THR A 11 -0.40 4.00 47.20
N PRO A 12 0.75 4.70 47.08
CA PRO A 12 1.68 4.51 45.97
C PRO A 12 2.26 3.11 45.87
N GLN A 13 2.53 2.47 47.02
CA GLN A 13 3.10 1.12 47.08
C GLN A 13 2.11 0.05 46.59
N ALA A 14 0.81 0.24 46.82
CA ALA A 14 -0.21 -0.71 46.39
C ALA A 14 -0.47 -0.61 44.88
N TRP A 15 -0.46 0.61 44.31
CA TRP A 15 -0.89 0.83 42.94
C TRP A 15 0.24 0.88 41.91
N LEU A 16 1.40 1.48 42.20
CA LEU A 16 2.55 1.49 41.27
C LEU A 16 3.86 1.34 42.06
N PRO A 17 4.13 0.16 42.64
CA PRO A 17 5.31 -0.05 43.48
C PRO A 17 6.61 0.24 42.74
N ARG A 18 6.70 -0.12 41.45
CA ARG A 18 7.88 0.16 40.61
C ARG A 18 8.14 1.66 40.45
N LEU A 19 7.10 2.48 40.41
CA LEU A 19 7.23 3.93 40.31
C LEU A 19 7.65 4.55 41.66
N ASN A 20 7.12 4.03 42.76
CA ASN A 20 7.54 4.43 44.09
C ASN A 20 9.03 4.09 44.33
N ILE A 21 9.46 2.88 43.95
CA ILE A 21 10.85 2.42 44.07
C ILE A 21 11.80 3.20 43.15
N ALA A 22 11.34 3.65 41.98
CA ALA A 22 12.14 4.46 41.05
C ALA A 22 12.65 5.79 41.65
N ASN A 23 12.09 6.22 42.79
CA ASN A 23 12.60 7.32 43.59
C ASN A 23 14.06 7.09 44.07
N GLY A 24 14.48 5.83 44.23
CA GLY A 24 15.82 5.48 44.72
C GLY A 24 16.01 5.77 46.20
N SER A 25 14.92 5.77 46.98
CA SER A 25 14.94 6.01 48.42
C SER A 25 13.99 5.03 49.11
N ALA A 26 14.35 4.61 50.33
CA ALA A 26 13.45 3.87 51.20
C ALA A 26 12.23 4.73 51.64
N ARG A 27 12.36 6.06 51.57
CA ARG A 27 11.25 6.98 51.87
C ARG A 27 10.30 7.10 50.69
N GLN A 28 9.02 7.28 51.02
CA GLN A 28 7.98 7.58 50.04
C GLN A 28 8.34 8.83 49.23
N GLN A 29 8.18 8.74 47.91
CA GLN A 29 8.39 9.86 46.98
C GLN A 29 7.52 11.05 47.38
N ARG A 30 8.03 12.29 47.39
CA ARG A 30 7.21 13.49 47.73
C ARG A 30 5.93 13.59 46.88
N SER A 31 4.84 14.05 47.49
CA SER A 31 3.52 14.16 46.85
C SER A 31 3.56 14.94 45.53
N GLU A 32 4.22 16.09 45.50
CA GLU A 32 4.39 16.96 44.32
C GLU A 32 5.02 16.22 43.12
N ARG A 33 6.00 15.35 43.38
CA ARG A 33 6.66 14.53 42.34
C ARG A 33 5.76 13.38 41.88
N ARG A 34 5.00 12.77 42.79
CA ARG A 34 3.98 11.76 42.45
C ARG A 34 2.88 12.37 41.56
N VAL A 35 2.41 13.56 41.91
CA VAL A 35 1.41 14.33 41.16
C VAL A 35 1.92 14.61 39.74
N ALA A 36 3.16 15.05 39.58
CA ALA A 36 3.76 15.26 38.26
C ALA A 36 3.80 13.97 37.42
N CYS A 37 4.18 12.83 38.00
CA CYS A 37 4.16 11.54 37.30
C CYS A 37 2.75 11.16 36.84
N VAL A 38 1.74 11.37 37.69
CA VAL A 38 0.33 11.08 37.37
C VAL A 38 -0.20 12.01 36.29
N GLN A 39 0.11 13.31 36.35
CA GLN A 39 -0.30 14.29 35.35
C GLN A 39 0.29 13.97 33.97
N LEU A 40 1.61 13.71 33.91
CA LEU A 40 2.26 13.33 32.65
C LEU A 40 1.72 11.98 32.13
N MET A 41 1.54 10.98 32.99
CA MET A 41 0.96 9.70 32.59
C MET A 41 -0.46 9.85 32.03
N ARG A 42 -1.28 10.75 32.58
CA ARG A 42 -2.61 11.06 32.03
C ARG A 42 -2.52 11.66 30.62
N ALA A 43 -1.60 12.60 30.40
CA ALA A 43 -1.37 13.18 29.08
C ALA A 43 -0.88 12.11 28.07
N LEU A 44 0.03 11.23 28.47
CA LEU A 44 0.50 10.15 27.61
C LEU A 44 -0.60 9.13 27.25
N VAL A 45 -1.42 8.74 28.23
CA VAL A 45 -2.56 7.82 28.00
C VAL A 45 -3.59 8.45 27.06
N LYS A 46 -3.83 9.77 27.14
CA LYS A 46 -4.74 10.49 26.24
C LYS A 46 -4.37 10.29 24.76
N PHE A 47 -3.08 10.18 24.46
CA PHE A 47 -2.54 10.04 23.10
C PHE A 47 -2.00 8.63 22.81
N CYS A 48 -2.33 7.65 23.65
CA CYS A 48 -1.87 6.28 23.46
C CYS A 48 -2.80 5.53 22.51
N ASP A 49 -2.24 5.04 21.40
CA ASP A 49 -2.90 4.01 20.61
C ASP A 49 -2.83 2.67 21.36
N LEU A 50 -3.98 2.07 21.69
CA LEU A 50 -4.03 0.85 22.51
C LEU A 50 -3.47 -0.39 21.80
N VAL A 51 -3.38 -0.36 20.47
CA VAL A 51 -2.94 -1.51 19.66
C VAL A 51 -1.42 -1.65 19.69
N THR A 52 -0.75 -0.54 19.39
CA THR A 52 0.71 -0.43 19.34
C THR A 52 1.33 0.02 20.65
N LEU A 53 0.52 0.55 21.57
CA LEU A 53 0.92 1.25 22.78
C LEU A 53 1.79 2.50 22.53
N ARG A 54 1.88 2.96 21.27
CA ARG A 54 2.62 4.16 20.91
C ARG A 54 1.85 5.40 21.33
N VAL A 55 2.57 6.39 21.83
CA VAL A 55 2.05 7.71 22.16
C VAL A 55 2.30 8.64 20.97
N ALA A 56 1.35 8.63 20.04
CA ALA A 56 1.44 9.33 18.76
C ALA A 56 0.04 9.40 18.13
N VAL A 57 -0.11 10.21 17.08
CA VAL A 57 -1.32 10.25 16.25
C VAL A 57 -1.01 9.81 14.83
N PRO A 58 -1.96 9.20 14.11
CA PRO A 58 -1.79 8.91 12.70
C PRO A 58 -1.76 10.21 11.90
N GLY A 59 -0.71 10.40 11.12
CA GLY A 59 -0.56 11.43 10.09
C GLY A 59 -0.64 10.82 8.69
N LYS A 60 -0.43 11.68 7.67
CA LYS A 60 -0.51 11.29 6.25
C LYS A 60 0.50 10.20 5.89
N ASP A 61 1.75 10.36 6.32
CA ASP A 61 2.87 9.49 5.93
C ASP A 61 3.32 8.54 7.06
N GLY A 62 2.49 8.38 8.09
CA GLY A 62 2.79 7.51 9.22
C GLY A 62 2.45 8.16 10.56
N TRP A 63 3.15 7.76 11.62
CA TRP A 63 2.90 8.26 12.97
C TRP A 63 3.60 9.60 13.21
N ILE A 64 2.89 10.53 13.85
CA ILE A 64 3.43 11.79 14.34
C ILE A 64 3.63 11.66 15.85
N ASP A 65 4.90 11.61 16.28
CA ASP A 65 5.25 11.52 17.70
C ASP A 65 5.23 12.90 18.37
N PHE A 66 4.82 12.92 19.64
CA PHE A 66 4.75 14.15 20.41
C PHE A 66 6.10 14.51 21.06
N THR A 67 6.48 15.78 20.96
CA THR A 67 7.62 16.35 21.69
C THR A 67 7.32 16.39 23.20
N LEU A 68 8.35 16.39 24.03
CA LEU A 68 8.16 16.51 25.49
C LEU A 68 7.56 17.87 25.89
N PRO A 69 7.94 19.02 25.30
CA PRO A 69 7.28 20.30 25.58
C PRO A 69 5.77 20.26 25.35
N TYR A 70 5.32 19.69 24.23
CA TYR A 70 3.88 19.54 23.97
C TYR A 70 3.19 18.68 25.04
N LEU A 71 3.79 17.54 25.40
CA LEU A 71 3.24 16.68 26.46
C LEU A 71 3.23 17.35 27.84
N ALA A 72 4.21 18.21 28.12
CA ALA A 72 4.28 18.99 29.36
C ALA A 72 3.11 19.98 29.46
N GLU A 73 2.83 20.69 28.36
CA GLU A 73 1.68 21.58 28.24
C GLU A 73 0.36 20.81 28.44
N GLN A 74 0.19 19.68 27.76
CA GLN A 74 -0.99 18.81 27.91
C GLN A 74 -1.17 18.25 29.33
N ALA A 75 -0.07 18.15 30.10
CA ALA A 75 -0.08 17.71 31.49
C ALA A 75 -0.25 18.86 32.50
N GLY A 76 -0.18 20.13 32.08
CA GLY A 76 -0.14 21.29 32.97
C GLY A 76 1.14 21.33 33.82
N LEU A 77 2.28 20.93 33.24
CA LEU A 77 3.59 20.88 33.91
C LEU A 77 4.59 21.81 33.23
N SER A 78 5.51 22.37 34.01
CA SER A 78 6.72 22.96 33.43
C SER A 78 7.60 21.88 32.79
N LEU A 79 8.38 22.26 31.77
CA LEU A 79 9.22 21.31 31.03
C LEU A 79 10.16 20.52 31.96
N ARG A 80 10.82 21.17 32.93
CA ARG A 80 11.71 20.51 33.90
C ARG A 80 10.98 19.47 34.78
N ARG A 81 9.73 19.76 35.17
CA ARG A 81 8.91 18.80 35.95
C ARG A 81 8.48 17.63 35.09
N ALA A 82 8.13 17.87 33.81
CA ALA A 82 7.81 16.82 32.86
C ALA A 82 9.03 15.93 32.54
N GLU A 83 10.23 16.49 32.36
CA GLU A 83 11.48 15.73 32.17
C GLU A 83 11.75 14.79 33.34
N ARG A 84 11.64 15.30 34.57
CA ARG A 84 11.84 14.52 35.78
C ARG A 84 10.80 13.41 35.91
N ALA A 85 9.52 13.73 35.68
CA ALA A 85 8.44 12.76 35.69
C ALA A 85 8.65 11.67 34.63
N LEU A 86 9.02 12.04 33.40
CA LEU A 86 9.29 11.08 32.33
C LEU A 86 10.43 10.14 32.71
N ARG A 87 11.51 10.66 33.30
CA ARG A 87 12.64 9.87 33.79
C ARG A 87 12.20 8.83 34.82
N ASP A 88 11.34 9.21 35.76
CA ASP A 88 10.80 8.30 36.77
C ASP A 88 9.94 7.20 36.14
N LEU A 89 9.06 7.58 35.21
CA LEU A 89 8.19 6.64 34.50
C LEU A 89 8.98 5.65 33.63
N ILE A 90 10.07 6.10 33.00
CA ILE A 90 11.01 5.23 32.26
C ILE A 90 11.74 4.30 33.22
N ARG A 91 12.27 4.80 34.33
CA ARG A 91 12.97 3.99 35.34
C ARG A 91 12.05 2.93 35.96
N ALA A 92 10.78 3.27 36.15
CA ALA A 92 9.74 2.35 36.60
C ALA A 92 9.34 1.29 35.55
N ARG A 93 9.91 1.36 34.34
CA ARG A 93 9.55 0.56 33.16
C ARG A 93 8.08 0.66 32.78
N LEU A 94 7.43 1.77 33.10
CA LEU A 94 6.05 2.05 32.67
C LEU A 94 6.02 2.62 31.26
N ILE A 95 7.11 3.27 30.83
CA ILE A 95 7.30 3.87 29.51
C ILE A 95 8.61 3.38 28.91
N LYS A 96 8.62 3.12 27.61
CA LYS A 96 9.84 3.04 26.79
C LYS A 96 9.95 4.29 25.93
N SER A 97 11.11 4.94 25.93
CA SER A 97 11.39 6.09 25.08
C SER A 97 12.55 5.76 24.14
N ARG A 98 12.40 6.04 22.85
CA ARG A 98 13.42 5.86 21.82
C ARG A 98 13.74 7.23 21.21
N PRO A 99 14.93 7.80 21.47
CA PRO A 99 15.33 9.03 20.81
C PRO A 99 15.43 8.81 19.30
N GLN A 100 15.20 9.88 18.53
CA GLN A 100 15.28 9.87 17.08
C GLN A 100 16.15 11.03 16.63
N CYS A 101 16.97 10.79 15.60
CA CYS A 101 17.72 11.82 14.91
C CYS A 101 17.80 11.52 13.42
N GLU A 102 17.77 12.56 12.60
CA GLU A 102 18.24 12.54 11.21
C GLU A 102 19.73 12.78 11.17
N VAL A 103 20.42 12.07 10.29
CA VAL A 103 21.79 12.40 9.89
C VAL A 103 21.69 13.15 8.58
N GLN A 104 22.29 14.34 8.52
CA GLN A 104 22.38 15.17 7.33
C GLN A 104 23.86 15.31 6.97
N GLU A 105 24.24 14.72 5.85
CA GLU A 105 25.60 14.82 5.32
C GLU A 105 25.67 16.01 4.36
N SER A 106 26.63 16.90 4.57
CA SER A 106 26.93 18.02 3.67
C SER A 106 28.43 18.10 3.40
N GLU A 107 28.83 18.93 2.45
CA GLU A 107 30.24 19.24 2.17
C GLU A 107 30.98 19.81 3.41
N GLN A 108 30.23 20.37 4.37
CA GLN A 108 30.76 20.90 5.64
C GLN A 108 30.82 19.86 6.76
N GLY A 109 30.43 18.61 6.49
CA GLY A 109 30.47 17.49 7.43
C GLY A 109 29.09 16.94 7.82
N VAL A 110 29.07 16.12 8.88
CA VAL A 110 27.87 15.41 9.34
C VAL A 110 27.14 16.21 10.41
N ARG A 111 25.87 16.55 10.16
CA ARG A 111 24.97 17.23 11.11
C ARG A 111 23.87 16.30 11.60
N TYR A 112 23.57 16.35 12.90
CA TYR A 112 22.47 15.58 13.50
C TYR A 112 21.27 16.50 13.79
N ARG A 113 20.09 16.15 13.26
CA ARG A 113 18.82 16.83 13.55
C ARG A 113 17.97 15.98 14.50
N GLY A 114 17.69 16.47 15.70
CA GLY A 114 16.85 15.76 16.67
C GLY A 114 15.37 15.76 16.28
N PHE A 115 14.72 14.60 16.39
CA PHE A 115 13.27 14.45 16.25
C PHE A 115 12.60 14.13 17.60
N ALA A 116 11.27 14.20 17.62
CA ALA A 116 10.49 13.80 18.78
C ALA A 116 10.73 12.32 19.09
N ALA A 117 11.17 12.00 20.31
CA ALA A 117 11.38 10.61 20.71
C ALA A 117 10.08 9.80 20.63
N ILE A 118 10.16 8.58 20.08
CA ILE A 118 9.04 7.64 20.09
C ILE A 118 8.82 7.16 21.52
N LYS A 119 7.60 7.28 22.03
CA LYS A 119 7.23 6.85 23.38
C LYS A 119 6.21 5.73 23.29
N TYR A 120 6.42 4.69 24.07
CA TYR A 120 5.50 3.57 24.21
C TYR A 120 5.09 3.41 25.67
N LEU A 121 3.80 3.29 25.93
CA LEU A 121 3.32 2.72 27.18
C LEU A 121 3.63 1.22 27.20
N THR A 122 3.80 0.67 28.40
CA THR A 122 4.02 -0.77 28.57
C THR A 122 2.74 -1.47 29.02
N PRO A 123 2.52 -2.75 28.65
CA PRO A 123 1.39 -3.54 29.13
C PRO A 123 1.32 -3.60 30.66
N ALA A 124 2.49 -3.60 31.32
CA ALA A 124 2.63 -3.61 32.78
C ALA A 124 1.83 -2.49 33.46
N LEU A 125 1.72 -1.32 32.84
CA LEU A 125 0.89 -0.23 33.35
C LEU A 125 -0.59 -0.68 33.48
N PHE A 126 -1.13 -1.32 32.45
CA PHE A 126 -2.52 -1.75 32.41
C PHE A 126 -2.77 -2.95 33.31
N GLU A 127 -1.84 -3.92 33.32
CA GLU A 127 -1.89 -5.10 34.19
C GLU A 127 -1.95 -4.72 35.66
N GLN A 128 -1.11 -3.77 36.08
CA GLN A 128 -1.08 -3.28 37.46
C GLN A 128 -2.43 -2.67 37.91
N PHE A 129 -3.20 -2.13 36.97
CA PHE A 129 -4.54 -1.61 37.23
C PHE A 129 -5.66 -2.63 36.98
N GLY A 130 -5.34 -3.91 36.76
CA GLY A 130 -6.31 -4.97 36.48
C GLY A 130 -6.93 -4.90 35.08
N LEU A 131 -6.29 -4.19 34.14
CA LEU A 131 -6.78 -3.96 32.77
C LEU A 131 -6.07 -4.82 31.72
N GLY A 132 -5.23 -5.78 32.12
CA GLY A 132 -4.48 -6.63 31.20
C GLY A 132 -5.37 -7.43 30.24
N LYS A 133 -6.41 -8.09 30.76
CA LYS A 133 -7.38 -8.84 29.94
C LYS A 133 -8.09 -7.94 28.92
N TRP A 134 -8.51 -6.76 29.38
CA TRP A 134 -9.16 -5.77 28.51
C TRP A 134 -8.22 -5.27 27.41
N LEU A 135 -6.97 -4.96 27.74
CA LEU A 135 -5.96 -4.56 26.76
C LEU A 135 -5.75 -5.66 25.71
N ASN A 136 -5.60 -6.92 26.14
CA ASN A 136 -5.43 -8.04 25.21
C ASN A 136 -6.65 -8.22 24.30
N HIS A 137 -7.86 -8.08 24.84
CA HIS A 137 -9.08 -8.13 24.06
C HIS A 137 -9.10 -7.04 22.98
N GLU A 138 -8.80 -5.79 23.33
CA GLU A 138 -8.81 -4.69 22.36
C GLU A 138 -7.72 -4.81 21.30
N ARG A 139 -6.53 -5.30 21.69
CA ARG A 139 -5.45 -5.59 20.73
C ARG A 139 -5.83 -6.70 19.76
N THR A 140 -6.44 -7.77 20.26
CA THR A 140 -6.95 -8.88 19.42
C THR A 140 -8.02 -8.38 18.46
N ARG A 141 -8.99 -7.60 18.96
CA ARG A 141 -10.05 -7.00 18.15
C ARG A 141 -9.50 -6.09 17.06
N ALA A 142 -8.49 -5.27 17.36
CA ALA A 142 -7.83 -4.44 16.36
C ALA A 142 -7.06 -5.26 15.32
N HIS A 143 -6.35 -6.31 15.75
CA HIS A 143 -5.67 -7.23 14.85
C HIS A 143 -6.65 -7.90 13.87
N LEU A 144 -7.76 -8.43 14.37
CA LEU A 144 -8.82 -9.01 13.54
C LEU A 144 -9.43 -8.01 12.56
N ARG A 145 -9.63 -6.74 12.97
CA ARG A 145 -10.08 -5.68 12.06
C ARG A 145 -9.06 -5.41 10.95
N ALA A 146 -7.77 -5.36 11.29
CA ALA A 146 -6.71 -5.17 10.30
C ALA A 146 -6.62 -6.35 9.32
N GLN A 147 -6.74 -7.58 9.83
CA GLN A 147 -6.78 -8.80 9.02
C GLN A 147 -7.97 -8.78 8.04
N ARG A 148 -9.18 -8.50 8.53
CA ARG A 148 -10.38 -8.38 7.68
C ARG A 148 -10.23 -7.33 6.58
N ARG A 149 -9.61 -6.19 6.87
CA ARG A 149 -9.32 -5.16 5.85
C ARG A 149 -8.36 -5.67 4.78
N ARG A 150 -7.28 -6.36 5.19
CA ARG A 150 -6.31 -6.96 4.25
C ARG A 150 -6.96 -8.04 3.40
N ASP A 151 -7.79 -8.90 3.98
CA ASP A 151 -8.49 -9.95 3.24
C ASP A 151 -9.53 -9.38 2.27
N ALA A 152 -10.26 -8.34 2.69
CA ALA A 152 -11.17 -7.63 1.80
C ALA A 152 -10.44 -6.96 0.64
N GLN A 153 -9.28 -6.34 0.90
CA GLN A 153 -8.43 -5.76 -0.14
C GLN A 153 -7.94 -6.84 -1.11
N ARG A 154 -7.37 -7.93 -0.61
CA ARG A 154 -6.93 -9.08 -1.43
C ARG A 154 -8.06 -9.65 -2.30
N LYS A 155 -9.28 -9.71 -1.78
CA LYS A 155 -10.46 -10.14 -2.55
C LYS A 155 -10.82 -9.14 -3.65
N ARG A 156 -10.67 -7.83 -3.41
CA ARG A 156 -10.87 -6.80 -4.44
C ARG A 156 -9.80 -6.88 -5.51
N ASP A 157 -8.53 -7.00 -5.11
CA ASP A 157 -7.40 -7.11 -6.03
C ASP A 157 -7.55 -8.35 -6.93
N ARG A 158 -7.89 -9.52 -6.37
CA ARG A 158 -8.17 -10.73 -7.16
C ARG A 158 -9.33 -10.57 -8.14
N LYS A 159 -10.38 -9.84 -7.76
CA LYS A 159 -11.51 -9.57 -8.66
C LYS A 159 -11.13 -8.61 -9.78
N SER A 160 -10.33 -7.57 -9.49
CA SER A 160 -9.82 -6.68 -10.53
C SER A 160 -8.88 -7.41 -11.49
N ASP A 161 -8.01 -8.29 -10.98
CA ASP A 161 -7.10 -9.08 -11.81
C ASP A 161 -7.86 -10.05 -12.72
N ALA A 162 -8.88 -10.73 -12.19
CA ALA A 162 -9.75 -11.60 -12.98
C ALA A 162 -10.53 -10.84 -14.05
N ALA A 163 -11.05 -9.65 -13.73
CA ALA A 163 -11.75 -8.79 -14.69
C ALA A 163 -10.80 -8.28 -15.79
N ALA A 164 -9.57 -7.91 -15.42
CA ALA A 164 -8.54 -7.49 -16.37
C ALA A 164 -8.14 -8.65 -17.31
N ALA A 165 -8.00 -9.86 -16.78
CA ALA A 165 -7.72 -11.05 -17.58
C ALA A 165 -8.84 -11.35 -18.59
N GLN A 166 -10.11 -11.30 -18.15
CA GLN A 166 -11.27 -11.49 -19.03
C GLN A 166 -11.34 -10.43 -20.13
N LEU A 167 -11.03 -9.17 -19.82
CA LEU A 167 -11.00 -8.10 -20.82
C LEU A 167 -9.87 -8.33 -21.84
N ALA A 168 -8.69 -8.75 -21.38
CA ALA A 168 -7.56 -9.06 -22.27
C ALA A 168 -7.89 -10.23 -23.21
N GLU A 169 -8.57 -11.27 -22.73
CA GLU A 169 -9.04 -12.39 -23.53
C GLU A 169 -10.06 -11.93 -24.60
N GLN A 170 -11.06 -11.14 -24.22
CA GLN A 170 -12.06 -10.59 -25.15
C GLN A 170 -11.44 -9.71 -26.24
N LEU A 171 -10.43 -8.90 -25.89
CA LEU A 171 -9.69 -8.09 -26.86
C LEU A 171 -8.85 -8.96 -27.80
N GLY A 172 -8.22 -10.02 -27.27
CA GLY A 172 -7.48 -11.00 -28.07
C GLY A 172 -8.37 -11.72 -29.08
N ASP A 173 -9.58 -12.11 -28.67
CA ASP A 173 -10.55 -12.77 -29.56
C ASP A 173 -11.07 -11.83 -30.64
N LYS A 174 -11.38 -10.57 -30.32
CA LYS A 174 -11.75 -9.55 -31.32
C LYS A 174 -10.63 -9.30 -32.33
N LEU A 175 -9.38 -9.26 -31.88
CA LEU A 175 -8.21 -9.12 -32.76
C LEU A 175 -8.09 -10.29 -33.73
N LYS A 176 -8.24 -11.53 -33.25
CA LYS A 176 -8.25 -12.73 -34.10
C LYS A 176 -9.40 -12.70 -35.11
N GLU A 177 -10.60 -12.28 -34.68
CA GLU A 177 -11.75 -12.16 -35.57
C GLU A 177 -11.50 -11.14 -36.68
N MET A 178 -10.97 -9.95 -36.35
CA MET A 178 -10.59 -8.94 -37.33
C MET A 178 -9.54 -9.46 -38.33
N GLN A 179 -8.51 -10.15 -37.85
CA GLN A 179 -7.48 -10.74 -38.72
C GLN A 179 -8.06 -11.81 -39.66
N SER A 180 -8.96 -12.66 -39.16
CA SER A 180 -9.63 -13.68 -39.96
C SER A 180 -10.49 -13.07 -41.08
N ARG A 181 -11.26 -12.00 -40.78
CA ARG A 181 -12.08 -11.28 -41.76
C ARG A 181 -11.23 -10.55 -42.80
N ALA A 182 -10.09 -9.98 -42.40
CA ALA A 182 -9.14 -9.38 -43.33
C ALA A 182 -8.56 -10.43 -44.29
N LYS A 183 -8.18 -11.61 -43.77
CA LYS A 183 -7.66 -12.72 -44.57
C LYS A 183 -8.70 -13.28 -45.54
N SER A 184 -9.94 -13.49 -45.12
CA SER A 184 -11.02 -13.95 -46.01
C SER A 184 -11.34 -12.93 -47.10
N ARG A 185 -11.31 -11.64 -46.78
CA ARG A 185 -11.54 -10.56 -47.74
C ARG A 185 -10.40 -10.45 -48.78
N ALA A 186 -9.16 -10.67 -48.36
CA ALA A 186 -8.02 -10.75 -49.26
C ALA A 186 -8.14 -11.96 -50.21
N GLN A 187 -8.52 -13.13 -49.68
CA GLN A 187 -8.74 -14.34 -50.48
C GLN A 187 -9.90 -14.16 -51.48
N SER A 188 -11.02 -13.56 -51.08
CA SER A 188 -12.13 -13.30 -52.03
C SER A 188 -11.76 -12.32 -53.13
N ALA A 189 -10.93 -11.31 -52.80
CA ALA A 189 -10.43 -10.34 -53.78
C ALA A 189 -9.42 -10.97 -54.76
N ASP A 190 -8.72 -12.02 -54.34
CA ASP A 190 -7.80 -12.78 -55.19
C ASP A 190 -8.54 -13.68 -56.16
N VAL A 191 -9.56 -14.42 -55.68
CA VAL A 191 -10.47 -15.22 -56.51
C VAL A 191 -11.18 -14.37 -57.56
N GLY A 192 -11.63 -13.16 -57.18
CA GLY A 192 -12.24 -12.22 -58.11
C GLY A 192 -11.29 -11.78 -59.23
N ARG A 193 -10.03 -11.48 -58.89
CA ARG A 193 -8.99 -11.12 -59.86
C ARG A 193 -8.65 -12.27 -60.81
N GLN A 194 -8.56 -13.50 -60.32
CA GLN A 194 -8.35 -14.68 -61.16
C GLN A 194 -9.51 -14.91 -62.15
N ALA A 195 -10.76 -14.81 -61.68
CA ALA A 195 -11.93 -14.98 -62.55
C ALA A 195 -12.07 -13.87 -63.61
N GLU A 196 -11.58 -12.66 -63.32
CA GLU A 196 -11.54 -11.56 -64.28
C GLU A 196 -10.43 -11.75 -65.33
N LEU A 197 -9.23 -12.18 -64.90
CA LEU A 197 -8.13 -12.52 -65.81
C LEU A 197 -8.53 -13.65 -66.78
N GLU A 198 -9.19 -14.70 -66.30
CA GLU A 198 -9.70 -15.78 -67.17
C GLU A 198 -10.69 -15.26 -68.21
N ARG A 199 -11.59 -14.34 -67.82
CA ARG A 199 -12.53 -13.70 -68.77
C ARG A 199 -11.78 -12.89 -69.84
N MET A 200 -10.78 -12.10 -69.45
CA MET A 200 -9.98 -11.34 -70.42
C MET A 200 -9.25 -12.26 -71.39
N ILE A 201 -8.70 -13.39 -70.91
CA ILE A 201 -8.05 -14.41 -71.74
C ILE A 201 -9.04 -14.98 -72.77
N GLN A 202 -10.28 -15.29 -72.37
CA GLN A 202 -11.29 -15.82 -73.29
C GLN A 202 -11.69 -14.81 -74.37
N ILE A 203 -11.88 -13.54 -74.01
CA ILE A 203 -12.19 -12.47 -74.98
C ILE A 203 -11.04 -12.33 -75.98
N ARG A 204 -9.80 -12.25 -75.47
CA ARG A 204 -8.61 -12.08 -76.31
C ARG A 204 -8.36 -13.28 -77.22
N MET A 205 -8.62 -14.49 -76.74
CA MET A 205 -8.57 -15.71 -77.56
C MET A 205 -9.54 -15.62 -78.74
N GLY A 206 -10.75 -15.09 -78.52
CA GLY A 206 -11.74 -14.85 -79.58
C GLY A 206 -11.26 -13.87 -80.65
N GLU A 207 -10.68 -12.74 -80.22
CA GLU A 207 -10.08 -11.75 -81.13
C GLU A 207 -8.94 -12.36 -81.96
N LEU A 208 -8.03 -13.11 -81.33
CA LEU A 208 -6.93 -13.77 -82.01
C LEU A 208 -7.42 -14.80 -83.05
N LYS A 209 -8.52 -15.51 -82.75
CA LYS A 209 -9.12 -16.46 -83.69
C LYS A 209 -9.80 -15.77 -84.87
N GLN A 210 -10.32 -14.56 -84.68
CA GLN A 210 -10.84 -13.73 -85.79
C GLN A 210 -9.71 -13.19 -86.67
N GLN A 211 -8.59 -12.76 -86.06
CA GLN A 211 -7.42 -12.24 -86.78
C GLN A 211 -6.63 -13.36 -87.49
N HIS A 212 -6.62 -14.57 -86.92
CA HIS A 212 -5.91 -15.73 -87.45
C HIS A 212 -6.86 -16.94 -87.54
N PRO A 213 -7.70 -17.02 -88.59
CA PRO A 213 -8.72 -18.07 -88.73
C PRO A 213 -8.15 -19.49 -88.80
N ASP A 214 -6.88 -19.62 -89.23
CA ASP A 214 -6.13 -20.87 -89.39
C ASP A 214 -5.56 -21.42 -88.06
N TRP A 215 -5.53 -20.63 -86.99
CA TRP A 215 -4.98 -21.08 -85.70
C TRP A 215 -5.95 -21.99 -84.95
N ASP A 216 -5.43 -23.04 -84.31
CA ASP A 216 -6.24 -23.88 -83.42
C ASP A 216 -6.54 -23.17 -82.08
N ARG A 217 -7.55 -23.68 -81.37
CA ARG A 217 -8.02 -23.10 -80.11
C ARG A 217 -6.91 -23.03 -79.07
N ASP A 218 -6.09 -24.08 -78.97
CA ASP A 218 -5.06 -24.21 -77.95
C ASP A 218 -3.90 -23.24 -78.18
N ARG A 219 -3.56 -22.95 -79.44
CA ARG A 219 -2.58 -21.93 -79.81
C ARG A 219 -3.12 -20.53 -79.50
N CYS A 220 -4.37 -20.22 -79.85
CA CYS A 220 -4.99 -18.94 -79.50
C CYS A 220 -5.03 -18.71 -77.98
N TYR A 221 -5.40 -19.73 -77.20
CA TYR A 221 -5.46 -19.64 -75.73
C TYR A 221 -4.07 -19.40 -75.11
N ARG A 222 -3.05 -20.13 -75.57
CA ARG A 222 -1.67 -19.99 -75.08
C ARG A 222 -1.10 -18.60 -75.32
N VAL A 223 -1.32 -18.05 -76.52
CA VAL A 223 -0.87 -16.70 -76.88
C VAL A 223 -1.65 -15.64 -76.11
N ALA A 224 -2.98 -15.76 -75.99
CA ALA A 224 -3.79 -14.85 -75.18
C ALA A 224 -3.33 -14.82 -73.72
N ARG A 225 -3.04 -15.99 -73.14
CA ARG A 225 -2.51 -16.11 -71.77
C ARG A 225 -1.11 -15.49 -71.64
N GLN A 226 -0.22 -15.67 -72.61
CA GLN A 226 1.11 -15.03 -72.59
C GLN A 226 1.04 -13.50 -72.72
N GLN A 227 0.08 -12.97 -73.48
CA GLN A 227 -0.12 -11.52 -73.65
C GLN A 227 -0.71 -10.84 -72.41
N LEU A 228 -1.53 -11.58 -71.64
CA LEU A 228 -2.30 -11.04 -70.51
C LEU A 228 -1.79 -11.47 -69.14
N ALA A 229 -0.84 -12.41 -69.07
CA ALA A 229 -0.20 -12.75 -67.82
C ALA A 229 0.61 -11.53 -67.31
N PRO A 230 0.51 -11.19 -66.02
CA PRO A 230 1.38 -10.16 -65.45
C PRO A 230 2.86 -10.60 -65.58
N PRO A 231 3.80 -9.66 -65.80
CA PRO A 231 5.21 -9.99 -65.95
C PRO A 231 5.79 -10.47 -64.61
N GLY A 232 5.91 -11.79 -64.45
CA GLY A 232 6.73 -12.49 -63.45
C GLY A 232 6.43 -12.25 -61.97
N ASP A 233 5.94 -13.29 -61.28
CA ASP A 233 6.49 -13.67 -59.97
C ASP A 233 7.72 -14.57 -60.21
#